data_AF-D3H7Y0-F1
#
_entry.id   AF-D3H7Y0-F1
#
_cell.length_a   1.000
_cell.length_b   1.000
_cell.length_c   1.000
_cell.angle_alpha   90.00
_cell.angle_beta   90.00
_cell.angle_gamma   90.00
#
_symmetry.space_group_name_H-M   'P 1'
#
loop_
_entity.id
_entity.type
_entity.pdbx_description
1 polymer ?
#
loop_
_entity_poly.entity_id
_entity_poly.type
_entity_poly.pdbx_seq_one_letter_code
_entity_poly.pdbx_strand_id
1 'polypeptide(L)'
;MKFKPVLFASLAVVALGATTVLDTEGNLPFSSQIVHADSSDIVGIKKHDVKITLKQHPTLEKLDITATIDSLPRGVYSNSISSVFGFFKNVNTGELHQYILPNMSFTSYELSVSREFYWNNDNLISLADGDYWIVYSDTLEDTEGAPRYEHRYYGQSEIVTIKDHKIISIGGRRQATAQSQSSQAQTHSTTSSTASGKNGWSGSSYYQNGNKVYSKWIYDYQYKSYFYIDAAGNYVQNAWVGNYYLKSGGYMAQNEWVYDKNYGAYYYLTGEGSYARSSWVGNYYLKANGKMAKSEWIYDRNYRAYYYLTGEGSYARNAWIGDYYLKSNGKMAVSERTPDGYRVDGSGKWIR
;
A
#
# COMPACT_ATOMS: atom_id res chain seq x y z
N MET A 1 61.76 -28.42 -32.88
CA MET A 1 60.94 -27.51 -32.04
C MET A 1 59.92 -28.35 -31.28
N LYS A 2 59.87 -28.25 -29.94
CA LYS A 2 58.92 -28.98 -29.09
C LYS A 2 57.58 -28.24 -29.10
N PHE A 3 56.48 -28.90 -29.45
CA PHE A 3 55.12 -28.40 -29.20
C PHE A 3 54.59 -28.99 -27.90
N LYS A 4 54.12 -28.13 -26.99
CA LYS A 4 53.43 -28.52 -25.74
C LYS A 4 51.98 -28.88 -26.07
N PRO A 5 51.38 -29.90 -25.44
CA PRO A 5 49.94 -30.11 -25.50
C PRO A 5 49.25 -29.17 -24.51
N VAL A 6 48.21 -28.47 -24.97
CA VAL A 6 47.28 -27.74 -24.08
C VAL A 6 46.09 -28.67 -23.80
N LEU A 7 45.88 -28.94 -22.52
CA LEU A 7 44.80 -29.76 -21.98
C LEU A 7 43.49 -28.96 -22.09
N PHE A 8 42.53 -29.43 -22.90
CA PHE A 8 41.16 -28.95 -22.83
C PHE A 8 40.44 -29.72 -21.72
N ALA A 9 40.12 -29.05 -20.62
CA ALA A 9 39.20 -29.56 -19.62
C ALA A 9 37.77 -29.47 -20.19
N SER A 10 37.16 -30.61 -20.50
CA SER A 10 35.74 -30.69 -20.80
C SER A 10 34.95 -30.56 -19.49
N LEU A 11 34.20 -29.47 -19.36
CA LEU A 11 33.22 -29.33 -18.30
C LEU A 11 31.96 -30.09 -18.72
N ALA A 12 31.66 -31.20 -18.04
CA ALA A 12 30.46 -31.98 -18.27
C ALA A 12 29.22 -31.17 -17.87
N VAL A 13 28.30 -30.93 -18.81
CA VAL A 13 26.98 -30.36 -18.55
C VAL A 13 26.09 -31.50 -18.04
N VAL A 14 25.66 -31.39 -16.78
CA VAL A 14 24.59 -32.22 -16.22
C VAL A 14 23.28 -31.79 -16.88
N ALA A 15 22.74 -32.66 -17.73
CA ALA A 15 21.40 -32.53 -18.27
C ALA A 15 20.38 -32.87 -17.17
N LEU A 16 19.70 -31.86 -16.63
CA LEU A 16 18.41 -32.04 -15.96
C LEU A 16 17.34 -31.74 -16.99
N GLY A 17 16.67 -32.79 -17.45
CA GLY A 17 15.59 -32.71 -18.43
C GLY A 17 14.37 -31.99 -17.86
N ALA A 18 13.99 -30.89 -18.51
CA ALA A 18 12.60 -30.45 -18.54
C ALA A 18 12.08 -30.83 -19.93
N THR A 19 11.18 -31.82 -19.97
CA THR A 19 10.51 -32.25 -21.20
C THR A 19 9.56 -31.14 -21.64
N THR A 20 9.92 -30.34 -22.64
CA THR A 20 8.94 -29.52 -23.36
C THR A 20 8.38 -30.37 -24.50
N VAL A 21 7.09 -30.66 -24.43
CA VAL A 21 6.31 -31.28 -25.50
C VAL A 21 6.37 -30.33 -26.71
N LEU A 22 7.00 -30.77 -27.80
CA LEU A 22 6.94 -30.09 -29.09
C LEU A 22 5.75 -30.67 -29.86
N ASP A 23 4.72 -29.85 -30.05
CA ASP A 23 3.74 -30.00 -31.12
C ASP A 23 4.45 -29.72 -32.46
N THR A 24 4.12 -30.53 -33.47
CA THR A 24 4.81 -30.69 -34.75
C THR A 24 4.26 -29.81 -35.87
N GLU A 25 3.46 -28.79 -35.56
CA GLU A 25 3.09 -27.75 -36.50
C GLU A 25 3.62 -26.41 -35.98
N GLY A 26 4.39 -25.70 -36.78
CA GLY A 26 5.11 -24.48 -36.39
C GLY A 26 4.22 -23.26 -36.08
N ASN A 27 3.26 -23.39 -35.18
CA ASN A 27 2.42 -22.34 -34.64
C ASN A 27 2.76 -22.13 -33.16
N LEU A 28 3.28 -20.94 -32.83
CA LEU A 28 3.45 -20.51 -31.44
C LEU A 28 2.07 -20.46 -30.75
N PRO A 29 1.92 -20.90 -29.48
CA PRO A 29 0.63 -20.94 -28.78
C PRO A 29 0.11 -19.56 -28.33
N PHE A 30 0.60 -18.47 -28.91
CA PHE A 30 0.12 -17.12 -28.61
C PHE A 30 -0.04 -16.34 -29.92
N SER A 31 -1.04 -16.72 -30.71
CA SER A 31 -1.71 -15.72 -31.54
C SER A 31 -2.30 -14.71 -30.57
N SER A 32 -1.76 -13.50 -30.54
CA SER A 32 -2.43 -12.39 -29.89
C SER A 32 -3.74 -12.18 -30.64
N GLN A 33 -4.84 -12.75 -30.12
CA GLN A 33 -6.08 -12.01 -30.17
C GLN A 33 -5.78 -10.69 -29.45
N ILE A 34 -5.50 -9.66 -30.25
CA ILE A 34 -5.50 -8.30 -29.77
C ILE A 34 -6.96 -8.00 -29.47
N VAL A 35 -7.40 -8.38 -28.28
CA VAL A 35 -8.51 -7.70 -27.63
C VAL A 35 -7.95 -6.31 -27.36
N HIS A 36 -8.26 -5.38 -28.25
CA HIS A 36 -8.23 -3.97 -27.90
C HIS A 36 -9.30 -3.80 -26.82
N ALA A 37 -8.94 -4.07 -25.57
CA ALA A 37 -9.63 -3.45 -24.45
C ALA A 37 -9.26 -1.98 -24.57
N ASP A 38 -10.23 -1.15 -24.95
CA ASP A 38 -10.07 0.29 -24.91
C ASP A 38 -9.51 0.65 -23.53
N SER A 39 -8.45 1.46 -23.49
CA SER A 39 -7.74 1.78 -22.23
C SER A 39 -8.58 2.59 -21.22
N SER A 40 -9.86 2.80 -21.52
CA SER A 40 -10.86 3.48 -20.71
C SER A 40 -11.74 2.55 -19.88
N ASP A 41 -11.78 1.24 -20.15
CA ASP A 41 -12.83 0.41 -19.58
C ASP A 41 -12.50 -0.03 -18.15
N ILE A 42 -13.40 0.30 -17.22
CA ILE A 42 -13.39 -0.20 -15.85
C ILE A 42 -13.70 -1.70 -15.89
N VAL A 43 -12.72 -2.51 -15.48
CA VAL A 43 -12.78 -3.97 -15.60
C VAL A 43 -13.40 -4.63 -14.35
N GLY A 44 -13.60 -3.86 -13.28
CA GLY A 44 -14.29 -4.34 -12.07
C GLY A 44 -14.38 -3.31 -10.94
N ILE A 45 -15.12 -3.67 -9.89
CA ILE A 45 -15.33 -2.84 -8.68
C ILE A 45 -14.57 -3.44 -7.50
N LYS A 46 -13.77 -2.62 -6.81
CA LYS A 46 -13.16 -2.91 -5.51
C LYS A 46 -13.90 -2.15 -4.43
N LYS A 47 -14.25 -2.85 -3.36
CA LYS A 47 -14.92 -2.27 -2.19
C LYS A 47 -13.90 -2.07 -1.08
N HIS A 48 -13.96 -0.91 -0.45
CA HIS A 48 -13.07 -0.50 0.61
C HIS A 48 -13.87 -0.05 1.82
N ASP A 49 -13.54 -0.62 2.97
CA ASP A 49 -14.14 -0.23 4.24
C ASP A 49 -13.47 1.04 4.76
N VAL A 50 -14.27 2.04 5.09
CA VAL A 50 -13.79 3.21 5.85
C VAL A 50 -14.03 2.94 7.32
N LYS A 51 -12.97 2.69 8.08
CA LYS A 51 -13.08 2.52 9.54
C LYS A 51 -13.15 3.89 10.19
N ILE A 52 -14.22 4.12 10.96
CA ILE A 52 -14.47 5.41 11.62
C ILE A 52 -14.33 5.22 13.12
N THR A 53 -13.47 6.04 13.74
CA THR A 53 -13.32 6.11 15.19
C THR A 53 -13.67 7.51 15.65
N LEU A 54 -14.48 7.57 16.70
CA LEU A 54 -14.99 8.80 17.28
C LEU A 54 -14.41 8.98 18.68
N LYS A 55 -13.80 10.14 18.96
CA LYS A 55 -13.31 10.46 20.30
C LYS A 55 -13.88 11.79 20.75
N GLN A 56 -14.73 11.73 21.77
CA GLN A 56 -15.33 12.91 22.37
C GLN A 56 -14.29 13.70 23.17
N HIS A 57 -14.26 15.01 22.98
CA HIS A 57 -13.44 15.89 23.81
C HIS A 57 -14.13 16.15 25.16
N PRO A 58 -13.39 16.24 26.29
CA PRO A 58 -13.98 16.43 27.63
C PRO A 58 -14.88 17.67 27.77
N THR A 59 -14.66 18.69 26.94
CA THR A 59 -15.44 19.94 26.96
C THR A 59 -16.78 19.82 26.23
N LEU A 60 -17.08 18.69 25.56
CA LEU A 60 -18.32 18.48 24.80
C LEU A 60 -18.63 19.56 23.75
N GLU A 61 -17.59 20.18 23.20
CA GLU A 61 -17.69 21.20 22.14
C GLU A 61 -17.09 20.74 20.80
N LYS A 62 -16.43 19.57 20.84
CA LYS A 62 -15.61 19.06 19.76
C LYS A 62 -15.62 17.52 19.74
N LEU A 63 -15.62 16.95 18.54
CA LEU A 63 -15.42 15.53 18.27
C LEU A 63 -14.20 15.37 17.37
N ASP A 64 -13.26 14.54 17.80
CA ASP A 64 -12.21 14.05 16.92
C ASP A 64 -12.76 12.88 16.11
N ILE A 65 -12.80 13.05 14.79
CA ILE A 65 -13.24 12.04 13.84
C ILE A 65 -11.99 11.51 13.15
N THR A 66 -11.73 10.21 13.28
CA THR A 66 -10.66 9.54 12.53
C THR A 66 -11.29 8.61 11.51
N ALA A 67 -10.92 8.78 10.25
CA ALA A 67 -11.28 7.86 9.17
C ALA A 67 -10.02 7.15 8.68
N THR A 68 -10.10 5.83 8.51
CA THR A 68 -9.01 5.00 8.01
C THR A 68 -9.48 4.18 6.82
N ILE A 69 -8.72 4.19 5.74
CA ILE A 69 -8.92 3.34 4.56
C ILE A 69 -7.77 2.34 4.42
N ASP A 70 -8.00 1.27 3.67
CA ASP A 70 -7.01 0.21 3.42
C ASP A 70 -6.04 0.54 2.28
N SER A 71 -6.51 1.23 1.23
CA SER A 71 -5.72 1.58 0.05
C SER A 71 -6.37 2.68 -0.78
N LEU A 72 -5.58 3.31 -1.66
CA LEU A 72 -6.04 4.26 -2.68
C LEU A 72 -5.95 3.65 -4.09
N PRO A 73 -6.71 4.17 -5.08
CA PRO A 73 -6.55 3.78 -6.47
C PRO A 73 -5.13 4.04 -6.99
N ARG A 74 -4.71 3.30 -8.03
CA ARG A 74 -3.44 3.53 -8.70
C ARG A 74 -3.46 4.88 -9.41
N GLY A 75 -2.34 5.61 -9.32
CA GLY A 75 -2.15 6.91 -9.95
C GLY A 75 -2.67 8.10 -9.12
N VAL A 76 -3.14 7.86 -7.88
CA VAL A 76 -3.36 8.93 -6.89
C VAL A 76 -2.01 9.26 -6.23
N TYR A 77 -1.40 10.37 -6.66
CA TYR A 77 -0.11 10.86 -6.17
C TYR A 77 -0.27 11.87 -5.01
N SER A 78 0.83 12.23 -4.35
CA SER A 78 0.90 13.03 -3.10
C SER A 78 0.11 14.34 -3.08
N ASN A 79 -0.27 14.89 -4.23
CA ASN A 79 -0.98 16.16 -4.37
C ASN A 79 -2.41 16.01 -4.89
N SER A 80 -2.84 14.78 -5.20
CA SER A 80 -4.19 14.47 -5.67
C SER A 80 -5.10 14.27 -4.46
N ILE A 81 -5.92 15.27 -4.14
CA ILE A 81 -6.92 15.16 -3.08
C ILE A 81 -7.98 14.13 -3.50
N SER A 82 -7.85 12.90 -3.01
CA SER A 82 -8.95 11.93 -2.98
C SER A 82 -9.65 12.11 -1.65
N SER A 83 -10.75 12.87 -1.66
CA SER A 83 -11.51 13.18 -0.47
C SER A 83 -12.68 12.23 -0.33
N VAL A 84 -12.71 11.43 0.72
CA VAL A 84 -13.95 10.72 1.07
C VAL A 84 -14.88 11.73 1.76
N PHE A 85 -16.08 11.88 1.23
CA PHE A 85 -17.05 12.87 1.71
C PHE A 85 -17.74 12.39 2.98
N GLY A 86 -17.89 13.31 3.94
CA GLY A 86 -18.55 13.05 5.22
C GLY A 86 -20.03 13.45 5.20
N PHE A 87 -20.88 12.58 5.71
CA PHE A 87 -22.33 12.79 5.82
C PHE A 87 -22.84 12.42 7.21
N PHE A 88 -23.87 13.12 7.66
CA PHE A 88 -24.75 12.59 8.71
C PHE A 88 -25.88 11.82 8.06
N LYS A 89 -26.09 10.56 8.48
CA LYS A 89 -27.20 9.73 8.00
C LYS A 89 -28.18 9.49 9.14
N ASN A 90 -29.40 9.98 9.02
CA ASN A 90 -30.43 9.77 10.05
C ASN A 90 -30.74 8.28 10.20
N VAL A 91 -30.75 7.78 11.44
CA VAL A 91 -30.94 6.35 11.73
C VAL A 91 -32.32 5.85 11.33
N ASN A 92 -33.34 6.68 11.50
CA ASN A 92 -34.73 6.30 11.30
C ASN A 92 -35.19 6.55 9.85
N THR A 93 -34.85 7.68 9.27
CA THR A 93 -35.30 8.07 7.92
C THR A 93 -34.32 7.65 6.83
N GLY A 94 -33.06 7.40 7.17
CA GLY A 94 -31.98 7.14 6.21
C GLY A 94 -31.52 8.38 5.44
N GLU A 95 -32.07 9.55 5.74
CA GLU A 95 -31.75 10.82 5.09
C GLU A 95 -30.27 11.19 5.28
N LEU A 96 -29.62 11.63 4.21
CA LEU A 96 -28.22 12.05 4.19
C LEU A 96 -28.10 13.57 4.21
N HIS A 97 -27.36 14.09 5.18
CA HIS A 97 -27.06 15.50 5.31
C HIS A 97 -25.57 15.73 5.02
N GLN A 98 -25.31 16.46 3.95
CA GLN A 98 -23.99 16.79 3.43
C GLN A 98 -23.49 18.18 3.88
N TYR A 99 -22.20 18.45 3.68
CA TYR A 99 -21.53 19.74 3.97
C TYR A 99 -21.43 20.14 5.45
N ILE A 100 -21.87 19.30 6.37
CA ILE A 100 -21.73 19.52 7.81
C ILE A 100 -20.38 19.00 8.29
N LEU A 101 -19.99 17.81 7.84
CA LEU A 101 -18.77 17.14 8.28
C LEU A 101 -17.57 17.54 7.42
N PRO A 102 -16.35 17.52 7.99
CA PRO A 102 -15.14 17.72 7.21
C PRO A 102 -14.92 16.54 6.26
N ASN A 103 -14.46 16.83 5.04
CA ASN A 103 -13.98 15.82 4.12
C ASN A 103 -12.65 15.22 4.61
N MET A 104 -12.45 13.94 4.33
CA MET A 104 -11.23 13.22 4.70
C MET A 104 -10.35 13.06 3.48
N SER A 105 -9.28 13.85 3.41
CA SER A 105 -8.32 13.83 2.31
C SER A 105 -7.18 12.88 2.62
N PHE A 106 -7.08 11.79 1.87
CA PHE A 106 -6.05 10.77 2.04
C PHE A 106 -4.91 10.96 1.04
N THR A 107 -3.72 10.51 1.44
CA THR A 107 -2.55 10.42 0.55
C THR A 107 -2.02 8.99 0.54
N SER A 108 -1.12 8.69 -0.40
CA SER A 108 -0.47 7.37 -0.48
C SER A 108 0.38 7.02 0.76
N TYR A 109 0.73 8.01 1.59
CA TYR A 109 1.46 7.85 2.86
C TYR A 109 0.57 7.99 4.11
N GLU A 110 -0.59 8.63 4.00
CA GLU A 110 -1.50 8.90 5.12
C GLU A 110 -2.90 8.37 4.79
N LEU A 111 -3.11 7.08 5.08
CA LEU A 111 -4.39 6.37 4.89
C LEU A 111 -5.30 6.44 6.14
N SER A 112 -4.86 7.13 7.19
CA SER A 112 -5.63 7.38 8.41
C SER A 112 -5.55 8.85 8.77
N VAL A 113 -6.68 9.54 8.69
CA VAL A 113 -6.75 11.00 8.82
C VAL A 113 -7.68 11.33 9.97
N SER A 114 -7.22 12.21 10.86
CA SER A 114 -8.03 12.76 11.94
C SER A 114 -8.39 14.21 11.62
N ARG A 115 -9.66 14.56 11.86
CA ARG A 115 -10.17 15.93 11.76
C ARG A 115 -10.96 16.28 13.01
N GLU A 116 -10.80 17.53 13.39
CA GLU A 116 -11.54 18.14 14.47
C GLU A 116 -12.88 18.65 13.92
N PHE A 117 -13.99 18.18 14.50
CA PHE A 117 -15.31 18.69 14.20
C PHE A 117 -15.84 19.49 15.40
N TYR A 118 -16.04 20.78 15.19
CA TYR A 118 -16.59 21.70 16.17
C TYR A 118 -18.06 21.98 15.83
N TRP A 119 -18.96 21.84 16.81
CA TRP A 119 -20.40 22.13 16.65
C TRP A 119 -20.82 23.47 17.26
N ASN A 120 -19.87 24.29 17.72
CA ASN A 120 -20.15 25.60 18.33
C ASN A 120 -20.45 26.72 17.33
N ASN A 121 -20.39 26.46 16.01
CA ASN A 121 -20.59 27.43 14.93
C ASN A 121 -21.74 27.03 13.97
N ASP A 122 -22.91 26.65 14.48
CA ASP A 122 -24.14 26.40 13.69
C ASP A 122 -24.09 25.23 12.68
N ASN A 123 -23.01 24.45 12.62
CA ASN A 123 -22.89 23.33 11.66
C ASN A 123 -24.01 22.28 11.78
N LEU A 124 -24.58 22.10 12.97
CA LEU A 124 -25.66 21.13 13.22
C LEU A 124 -27.07 21.76 13.19
N ILE A 125 -27.21 23.06 12.92
CA ILE A 125 -28.49 23.78 13.04
C ILE A 125 -29.56 23.27 12.07
N SER A 126 -29.13 22.64 10.97
CA SER A 126 -29.99 22.04 9.95
C SER A 126 -30.43 20.61 10.27
N LEU A 127 -29.90 20.01 11.34
CA LEU A 127 -30.25 18.64 11.75
C LEU A 127 -31.32 18.68 12.82
N ALA A 128 -32.36 17.87 12.61
CA ALA A 128 -33.34 17.59 13.65
C ALA A 128 -32.73 16.78 14.79
N ASP A 129 -33.33 16.86 15.97
CA ASP A 129 -33.01 15.98 17.08
C ASP A 129 -33.22 14.51 16.67
N GLY A 130 -32.25 13.65 16.98
CA GLY A 130 -32.32 12.25 16.62
C GLY A 130 -30.98 11.52 16.66
N ASP A 131 -31.03 10.25 16.30
CA ASP A 131 -29.87 9.41 16.17
C ASP A 131 -29.36 9.42 14.73
N TYR A 132 -28.05 9.57 14.57
CA TYR A 132 -27.38 9.65 13.28
C TYR A 132 -26.16 8.74 13.24
N TRP A 133 -25.81 8.26 12.06
CA TRP A 133 -24.47 7.75 11.78
C TRP A 133 -23.62 8.84 11.13
N ILE A 134 -22.34 8.87 11.47
CA ILE A 134 -21.34 9.53 10.64
C ILE A 134 -20.94 8.53 9.56
N VAL A 135 -21.12 8.93 8.30
CA VAL A 135 -20.83 8.12 7.13
C VAL A 135 -19.74 8.80 6.32
N TYR A 136 -18.75 8.02 5.91
CA TYR A 136 -17.78 8.44 4.91
C TYR A 136 -17.91 7.54 3.69
N SER A 137 -18.18 8.13 2.53
CA SER A 137 -18.29 7.37 1.28
C SER A 137 -17.85 8.17 0.07
N ASP A 138 -17.24 7.49 -0.90
CA ASP A 138 -16.91 8.05 -2.20
C ASP A 138 -16.63 6.96 -3.23
N THR A 139 -16.60 7.32 -4.51
CA THR A 139 -16.20 6.44 -5.62
C THR A 139 -15.05 7.06 -6.40
N LEU A 140 -13.93 6.34 -6.47
CA LEU A 140 -12.72 6.77 -7.17
C LEU A 140 -12.33 5.75 -8.24
N GLU A 141 -11.48 6.13 -9.19
CA GLU A 141 -11.04 5.25 -10.28
C GLU A 141 -9.52 5.19 -10.37
N ASP A 142 -8.99 4.04 -10.80
CA ASP A 142 -7.59 3.96 -11.22
C ASP A 142 -7.34 4.94 -12.38
N THR A 143 -6.45 5.91 -12.18
CA THR A 143 -6.12 6.91 -13.22
C THR A 143 -5.02 6.41 -14.16
N GLU A 144 -4.30 5.36 -13.76
CA GLU A 144 -3.17 4.82 -14.51
C GLU A 144 -3.07 3.29 -14.48
N GLY A 145 -2.45 2.74 -15.53
CA GLY A 145 -2.30 1.30 -15.73
C GLY A 145 -3.55 0.63 -16.32
N ALA A 146 -3.39 -0.61 -16.75
CA ALA A 146 -4.47 -1.46 -17.23
C ALA A 146 -4.32 -2.87 -16.62
N PRO A 147 -5.41 -3.56 -16.24
CA PRO A 147 -6.81 -3.11 -16.27
C PRO A 147 -7.10 -2.01 -15.22
N ARG A 148 -8.13 -1.16 -15.44
CA ARG A 148 -8.57 -0.13 -14.49
C ARG A 148 -9.73 -0.65 -13.62
N TYR A 149 -9.81 -0.21 -12.37
CA TYR A 149 -10.88 -0.55 -11.43
C TYR A 149 -11.55 0.69 -10.88
N GLU A 150 -12.83 0.56 -10.56
CA GLU A 150 -13.57 1.49 -9.72
C GLU A 150 -13.40 1.07 -8.26
N HIS A 151 -13.15 2.04 -7.39
CA HIS A 151 -12.92 1.88 -5.97
C HIS A 151 -14.06 2.56 -5.21
N ARG A 152 -14.91 1.76 -4.56
CA ARG A 152 -16.03 2.24 -3.73
C ARG A 152 -15.64 2.21 -2.27
N TYR A 153 -15.60 3.39 -1.66
CA TYR A 153 -15.33 3.57 -0.25
C TYR A 153 -16.66 3.74 0.49
N TYR A 154 -16.84 3.00 1.58
CA TYR A 154 -17.97 3.20 2.47
C TYR A 154 -17.61 2.83 3.89
N GLY A 155 -18.04 3.64 4.85
CA GLY A 155 -17.94 3.33 6.26
C GLY A 155 -18.96 4.08 7.06
N GLN A 156 -19.33 3.48 8.19
CA GLN A 156 -20.35 3.98 9.09
C GLN A 156 -19.83 3.91 10.52
N SER A 157 -19.98 5.00 11.28
CA SER A 157 -19.61 5.04 12.68
C SER A 157 -20.62 4.33 13.58
N GLU A 158 -20.29 4.25 14.87
CA GLU A 158 -21.31 4.08 15.91
C GLU A 158 -22.33 5.24 15.87
N ILE A 159 -23.51 5.02 16.48
CA ILE A 159 -24.57 6.04 16.52
C ILE A 159 -24.11 7.24 17.35
N VAL A 160 -24.34 8.44 16.82
CA VAL A 160 -24.26 9.69 17.57
C VAL A 160 -25.66 10.27 17.74
N THR A 161 -25.98 10.71 18.95
CA THR A 161 -27.27 11.34 19.23
C THR A 161 -27.11 12.85 19.20
N ILE A 162 -27.91 13.48 18.34
CA ILE A 162 -28.00 14.94 18.23
C ILE A 162 -29.24 15.38 19.02
N LYS A 163 -29.04 16.36 19.90
CA LYS A 163 -30.11 17.02 20.63
C LYS A 163 -29.77 18.49 20.85
N ASP A 164 -30.74 19.37 20.64
CA ASP A 164 -30.58 20.81 20.80
C ASP A 164 -29.39 21.34 19.97
N HIS A 165 -29.24 20.79 18.75
CA HIS A 165 -28.14 21.05 17.81
C HIS A 165 -26.73 20.72 18.34
N LYS A 166 -26.63 19.78 19.29
CA LYS A 166 -25.34 19.30 19.85
C LYS A 166 -25.26 17.78 19.83
N ILE A 167 -24.05 17.25 19.70
CA ILE A 167 -23.80 15.82 19.90
C ILE A 167 -23.76 15.55 21.41
N ILE A 168 -24.74 14.82 21.92
CA ILE A 168 -24.87 14.52 23.35
C ILE A 168 -24.41 13.11 23.73
N SER A 169 -24.27 12.20 22.77
CA SER A 169 -23.77 10.84 23.03
C SER A 169 -23.14 10.19 21.80
N ILE A 170 -22.25 9.22 22.03
CA ILE A 170 -21.62 8.34 21.04
C ILE A 170 -21.84 6.89 21.50
N GLY A 171 -22.24 6.02 20.59
CA GLY A 171 -22.63 4.63 20.88
C GLY A 171 -24.14 4.42 21.06
N GLY A 172 -24.95 5.47 20.83
CA GLY A 172 -26.40 5.45 21.00
C GLY A 172 -26.86 5.40 22.46
N ARG A 173 -28.10 5.80 22.69
CA ARG A 173 -28.75 5.69 24.00
C ARG A 173 -29.04 4.21 24.26
N ARG A 174 -28.19 3.54 25.05
CA ARG A 174 -28.55 2.23 25.62
C ARG A 174 -29.93 2.39 26.26
N GLN A 175 -30.93 1.67 25.75
CA GLN A 175 -32.16 1.43 26.48
C GLN A 175 -31.75 0.94 27.86
N ALA A 176 -32.14 1.71 28.87
CA ALA A 176 -31.97 1.34 30.26
C ALA A 176 -32.85 0.10 30.51
N THR A 177 -32.26 -1.09 30.44
CA THR A 177 -32.78 -2.27 31.13
C THR A 177 -31.92 -2.49 32.35
N ALA A 178 -32.53 -2.20 33.50
CA ALA A 178 -31.99 -2.52 34.81
C ALA A 178 -31.67 -4.01 34.90
N GLN A 179 -30.43 -4.34 35.24
CA GLN A 179 -30.17 -5.58 35.97
C GLN A 179 -28.98 -5.37 36.91
N SER A 180 -29.33 -5.17 38.18
CA SER A 180 -28.44 -5.35 39.31
C SER A 180 -27.94 -6.79 39.34
N GLN A 181 -26.62 -6.98 39.47
CA GLN A 181 -26.06 -7.95 40.41
C GLN A 181 -24.57 -7.67 40.68
N SER A 182 -24.31 -7.53 41.99
CA SER A 182 -23.03 -7.55 42.72
C SER A 182 -22.08 -8.67 42.24
N SER A 183 -20.75 -8.59 42.38
CA SER A 183 -20.01 -8.37 43.63
C SER A 183 -18.50 -8.16 43.39
N GLN A 184 -17.90 -7.23 44.17
CA GLN A 184 -16.59 -7.24 44.88
C GLN A 184 -15.42 -8.08 44.30
N ALA A 185 -14.15 -7.68 44.29
CA ALA A 185 -13.36 -6.51 44.69
C ALA A 185 -11.99 -6.71 43.98
N GLN A 186 -11.26 -5.66 43.61
CA GLN A 186 -10.09 -5.27 44.41
C GLN A 186 -9.70 -3.83 44.08
N THR A 187 -9.90 -2.98 45.07
CA THR A 187 -9.15 -1.75 45.27
C THR A 187 -7.65 -2.07 45.36
N HIS A 188 -6.86 -1.55 44.42
CA HIS A 188 -5.50 -1.12 44.72
C HIS A 188 -5.33 0.33 44.28
N SER A 189 -5.46 1.18 45.30
CA SER A 189 -4.72 2.44 45.48
C SER A 189 -4.44 3.27 44.23
N THR A 190 -5.22 4.35 44.12
CA THR A 190 -4.79 5.63 43.58
C THR A 190 -3.48 6.05 44.25
N THR A 191 -2.35 5.72 43.65
CA THR A 191 -1.20 6.63 43.71
C THR A 191 -1.42 7.63 42.61
N SER A 192 -1.92 8.80 43.02
CA SER A 192 -1.79 10.05 42.30
C SER A 192 -0.31 10.31 42.03
N SER A 193 0.24 9.69 40.99
CA SER A 193 1.49 10.18 40.42
C SER A 193 1.09 11.29 39.46
N THR A 194 1.37 12.51 39.87
CA THR A 194 1.68 13.65 39.00
C THR A 194 2.76 13.24 38.00
N ALA A 195 2.38 12.47 36.97
CA ALA A 195 3.25 12.12 35.88
C ALA A 195 3.10 13.19 34.81
N SER A 196 4.02 14.16 34.87
CA SER A 196 4.45 14.98 33.74
C SER A 196 4.25 14.23 32.42
N GLY A 197 3.38 14.76 31.55
CA GLY A 197 3.05 14.18 30.26
C GLY A 197 4.30 14.06 29.38
N LYS A 198 4.87 12.86 29.33
CA LYS A 198 6.03 12.54 28.49
C LYS A 198 5.61 11.64 27.34
N ASN A 199 6.18 11.91 26.16
CA ASN A 199 6.08 11.05 25.00
C ASN A 199 7.15 9.95 25.10
N GLY A 200 6.84 8.73 24.68
CA GLY A 200 7.84 7.67 24.64
C GLY A 200 7.29 6.25 24.59
N TRP A 201 8.22 5.30 24.52
CA TRP A 201 7.93 3.88 24.43
C TRP A 201 7.78 3.24 25.82
N SER A 202 6.82 2.32 25.91
CA SER A 202 6.71 1.36 27.02
C SER A 202 6.37 0.00 26.42
N GLY A 203 7.36 -0.90 26.44
CA GLY A 203 7.29 -2.16 25.71
C GLY A 203 7.11 -1.94 24.20
N SER A 204 6.11 -2.59 23.61
CA SER A 204 5.74 -2.45 22.19
C SER A 204 4.87 -1.24 21.87
N SER A 205 4.51 -0.44 22.88
CA SER A 205 3.51 0.61 22.74
C SER A 205 4.12 2.00 22.86
N TYR A 206 3.55 2.95 22.12
CA TYR A 206 3.93 4.35 22.20
C TYR A 206 2.89 5.17 22.95
N TYR A 207 3.35 6.11 23.77
CA TYR A 207 2.51 7.03 24.53
C TYR A 207 2.77 8.47 24.09
N GLN A 208 1.71 9.24 23.86
CA GLN A 208 1.75 10.68 23.62
C GLN A 208 1.01 11.40 24.74
N ASN A 209 1.69 12.32 25.44
CA ASN A 209 1.16 13.04 26.60
C ASN A 209 0.54 12.08 27.63
N GLY A 210 1.19 10.94 27.89
CA GLY A 210 0.70 9.90 28.80
C GLY A 210 -0.43 9.01 28.27
N ASN A 211 -0.96 9.26 27.06
CA ASN A 211 -2.01 8.43 26.45
C ASN A 211 -1.42 7.44 25.45
N LYS A 212 -1.84 6.17 25.52
CA LYS A 212 -1.44 5.14 24.57
C LYS A 212 -1.94 5.48 23.16
N VAL A 213 -1.07 5.34 22.17
CA VAL A 213 -1.35 5.59 20.75
C VAL A 213 -1.85 4.30 20.06
N TYR A 214 -2.70 4.46 19.05
CA TYR A 214 -3.26 3.39 18.23
C TYR A 214 -3.36 3.82 16.77
N SER A 215 -3.23 2.87 15.83
CA SER A 215 -3.45 3.05 14.38
C SER A 215 -2.77 4.29 13.77
N LYS A 216 -1.53 4.58 14.15
CA LYS A 216 -0.88 5.87 13.86
C LYS A 216 0.60 5.73 13.54
N TRP A 217 1.06 6.51 12.56
CA TRP A 217 2.48 6.73 12.29
C TRP A 217 3.09 7.67 13.32
N ILE A 218 4.21 7.26 13.91
CA ILE A 218 4.99 8.02 14.87
C ILE A 218 6.40 8.19 14.33
N TYR A 219 6.85 9.43 14.19
CA TYR A 219 8.27 9.72 14.04
C TYR A 219 8.90 9.84 15.42
N ASP A 220 9.88 8.99 15.70
CA ASP A 220 10.63 9.05 16.95
C ASP A 220 11.99 9.72 16.72
N TYR A 221 12.21 10.86 17.37
CA TYR A 221 13.44 11.65 17.21
C TYR A 221 14.68 11.00 17.82
N GLN A 222 14.52 10.13 18.82
CA GLN A 222 15.64 9.40 19.41
C GLN A 222 16.13 8.32 18.44
N TYR A 223 15.19 7.60 17.82
CA TYR A 223 15.49 6.53 16.87
C TYR A 223 15.67 7.01 15.43
N LYS A 224 15.31 8.27 15.13
CA LYS A 224 15.38 8.89 13.80
C LYS A 224 14.70 8.06 12.73
N SER A 225 13.52 7.52 13.06
CA SER A 225 12.77 6.63 12.19
C SER A 225 11.28 6.75 12.44
N TYR A 226 10.50 6.33 11.44
CA TYR A 226 9.05 6.19 11.55
C TYR A 226 8.70 4.79 12.05
N PHE A 227 7.66 4.72 12.87
CA PHE A 227 7.05 3.50 13.36
C PHE A 227 5.55 3.58 13.11
N TYR A 228 4.91 2.45 12.84
CA TYR A 228 3.45 2.39 12.78
C TYR A 228 2.92 1.62 13.98
N ILE A 229 2.01 2.24 14.74
CA ILE A 229 1.31 1.59 15.84
C ILE A 229 0.00 1.03 15.31
N ASP A 230 -0.26 -0.26 15.53
CA ASP A 230 -1.48 -0.95 15.08
C ASP A 230 -2.71 -0.64 15.95
N ALA A 231 -3.84 -1.27 15.61
CA ALA A 231 -5.10 -1.12 16.34
C ALA A 231 -5.04 -1.72 17.76
N ALA A 232 -4.10 -2.63 18.05
CA ALA A 232 -3.86 -3.17 19.40
C ALA A 232 -2.93 -2.26 20.23
N GLY A 233 -2.39 -1.21 19.62
CA GLY A 233 -1.49 -0.26 20.28
C GLY A 233 -0.05 -0.77 20.34
N ASN A 234 0.36 -1.65 19.42
CA ASN A 234 1.72 -2.18 19.33
C ASN A 234 2.38 -1.72 18.04
N TYR A 235 3.70 -1.50 18.04
CA TYR A 235 4.40 -1.23 16.79
C TYR A 235 4.38 -2.44 15.85
N VAL A 236 4.16 -2.18 14.57
CA VAL A 236 4.22 -3.17 13.50
C VAL A 236 5.68 -3.41 13.12
N GLN A 237 6.05 -4.67 12.84
CA GLN A 237 7.38 -5.05 12.39
C GLN A 237 7.34 -6.27 11.48
N ASN A 238 8.35 -6.40 10.62
CA ASN A 238 8.46 -7.43 9.57
C ASN A 238 7.21 -7.54 8.70
N ALA A 239 6.59 -6.40 8.40
CA ALA A 239 5.31 -6.35 7.72
C ALA A 239 5.14 -5.04 6.94
N TRP A 240 4.26 -5.10 5.95
CA TRP A 240 3.86 -3.95 5.16
C TRP A 240 2.72 -3.19 5.85
N VAL A 241 2.79 -1.87 5.82
CA VAL A 241 1.68 -0.96 6.12
C VAL A 241 1.52 -0.06 4.92
N GLY A 242 0.48 -0.28 4.12
CA GLY A 242 0.33 0.37 2.82
C GLY A 242 1.55 0.13 1.93
N ASN A 243 2.25 1.20 1.54
CA ASN A 243 3.44 1.15 0.67
C ASN A 243 4.77 1.07 1.45
N TYR A 244 4.73 1.01 2.78
CA TYR A 244 5.90 1.08 3.65
C TYR A 244 6.19 -0.28 4.25
N TYR A 245 7.47 -0.60 4.42
CA TYR A 245 7.89 -1.82 5.12
C TYR A 245 8.48 -1.47 6.49
N LEU A 246 7.94 -2.07 7.53
CA LEU A 246 8.45 -1.95 8.89
C LEU A 246 9.39 -3.13 9.13
N LYS A 247 10.67 -2.85 9.40
CA LYS A 247 11.69 -3.86 9.66
C LYS A 247 11.55 -4.44 11.07
N SER A 248 12.42 -5.39 11.40
CA SER A 248 12.58 -5.86 12.78
C SER A 248 12.80 -4.69 13.74
N GLY A 249 12.09 -4.69 14.86
CA GLY A 249 12.09 -3.58 15.83
C GLY A 249 11.19 -2.41 15.44
N GLY A 250 10.46 -2.48 14.33
CA GLY A 250 9.43 -1.52 13.93
C GLY A 250 9.90 -0.31 13.15
N TYR A 251 11.18 -0.22 12.83
CA TYR A 251 11.76 0.86 12.04
C TYR A 251 11.27 0.79 10.59
N MET A 252 10.71 1.89 10.09
CA MET A 252 10.38 2.01 8.67
C MET A 252 11.67 1.97 7.83
N ALA A 253 11.68 1.14 6.79
CA ALA A 253 12.78 1.06 5.84
C ALA A 253 12.82 2.29 4.92
N GLN A 254 14.00 2.86 4.70
CA GLN A 254 14.22 4.02 3.82
C GLN A 254 15.58 3.92 3.12
N ASN A 255 15.60 4.25 1.82
CA ASN A 255 16.81 4.17 0.96
C ASN A 255 17.52 2.81 1.00
N GLU A 256 16.80 1.72 1.16
CA GLU A 256 17.39 0.40 1.41
C GLU A 256 16.62 -0.74 0.75
N TRP A 257 17.33 -1.84 0.52
CA TRP A 257 16.75 -3.10 0.08
C TRP A 257 16.25 -3.92 1.27
N VAL A 258 15.06 -4.48 1.14
CA VAL A 258 14.51 -5.44 2.09
C VAL A 258 14.17 -6.74 1.39
N TYR A 259 14.39 -7.86 2.07
CA TYR A 259 13.89 -9.16 1.64
C TYR A 259 12.69 -9.54 2.49
N ASP A 260 11.52 -9.67 1.86
CA ASP A 260 10.33 -10.16 2.54
C ASP A 260 10.19 -11.67 2.32
N LYS A 261 10.38 -12.43 3.40
CA LYS A 261 10.29 -13.89 3.40
C LYS A 261 8.89 -14.39 3.06
N ASN A 262 7.84 -13.66 3.43
CA ASN A 262 6.45 -14.06 3.16
C ASN A 262 6.14 -14.02 1.66
N TYR A 263 6.76 -13.09 0.93
CA TYR A 263 6.58 -12.95 -0.51
C TYR A 263 7.71 -13.56 -1.34
N GLY A 264 8.78 -14.03 -0.68
CA GLY A 264 9.96 -14.63 -1.31
C GLY A 264 10.67 -13.68 -2.28
N ALA A 265 10.72 -12.38 -1.97
CA ALA A 265 11.16 -11.37 -2.92
C ALA A 265 11.89 -10.20 -2.25
N TYR A 266 12.79 -9.58 -3.03
CA TYR A 266 13.42 -8.31 -2.68
C TYR A 266 12.54 -7.14 -3.12
N TYR A 267 12.57 -6.09 -2.30
CA TYR A 267 11.94 -4.80 -2.54
C TYR A 267 12.95 -3.71 -2.20
N TYR A 268 12.82 -2.55 -2.84
CA TYR A 268 13.60 -1.37 -2.49
C TYR A 268 12.69 -0.29 -1.96
N LEU A 269 12.97 0.26 -0.78
CA LEU A 269 12.24 1.39 -0.23
C LEU A 269 13.00 2.68 -0.55
N THR A 270 12.29 3.65 -1.12
CA THR A 270 12.86 4.93 -1.54
C THR A 270 13.21 5.81 -0.32
N GLY A 271 13.76 6.99 -0.55
CA GLY A 271 13.99 7.97 0.53
C GLY A 271 12.71 8.41 1.24
N GLU A 272 11.58 8.36 0.55
CA GLU A 272 10.25 8.63 1.10
C GLU A 272 9.70 7.42 1.88
N GLY A 273 10.37 6.26 1.83
CA GLY A 273 9.99 5.04 2.53
C GLY A 273 9.02 4.13 1.79
N SER A 274 8.37 4.61 0.73
CA SER A 274 7.51 3.77 -0.12
C SER A 274 8.34 2.82 -0.97
N TYR A 275 7.82 1.63 -1.30
CA TYR A 275 8.52 0.73 -2.21
C TYR A 275 8.59 1.28 -3.64
N ALA A 276 9.74 1.13 -4.28
CA ALA A 276 9.94 1.40 -5.69
C ALA A 276 9.22 0.34 -6.56
N ARG A 277 8.63 0.77 -7.67
CA ARG A 277 7.89 -0.08 -8.60
C ARG A 277 7.97 0.46 -10.02
N SER A 278 7.91 -0.44 -10.99
CA SER A 278 8.06 -0.15 -12.43
C SER A 278 9.28 0.72 -12.75
N SER A 279 10.36 0.54 -12.00
CA SER A 279 11.51 1.45 -12.04
C SER A 279 12.83 0.73 -11.78
N TRP A 280 13.91 1.37 -12.22
CA TRP A 280 15.27 0.91 -12.00
C TRP A 280 15.84 1.48 -10.70
N VAL A 281 16.51 0.63 -9.93
CA VAL A 281 17.35 1.01 -8.79
C VAL A 281 18.74 0.44 -9.03
N GLY A 282 19.67 1.29 -9.47
CA GLY A 282 20.97 0.83 -9.94
C GLY A 282 20.83 -0.14 -11.12
N ASN A 283 21.32 -1.37 -10.96
CA ASN A 283 21.26 -2.40 -12.01
C ASN A 283 20.03 -3.32 -11.90
N TYR A 284 19.11 -3.05 -10.97
CA TYR A 284 17.97 -3.92 -10.67
C TYR A 284 16.68 -3.25 -11.12
N TYR A 285 15.71 -4.05 -11.54
CA TYR A 285 14.37 -3.57 -11.92
C TYR A 285 13.32 -4.03 -10.91
N LEU A 286 12.52 -3.11 -10.41
CA LEU A 286 11.37 -3.40 -9.54
C LEU A 286 10.12 -3.44 -10.42
N LYS A 287 9.39 -4.55 -10.39
CA LYS A 287 8.17 -4.75 -11.18
C LYS A 287 7.01 -3.90 -10.67
N ALA A 288 5.87 -3.93 -11.35
CA ALA A 288 4.69 -3.13 -10.97
C ALA A 288 4.18 -3.41 -9.55
N ASN A 289 4.40 -4.62 -9.03
CA ASN A 289 4.06 -5.03 -7.67
C ASN A 289 5.21 -4.82 -6.66
N GLY A 290 6.26 -4.08 -7.03
CA GLY A 290 7.40 -3.78 -6.18
C GLY A 290 8.44 -4.90 -6.04
N LYS A 291 8.16 -6.12 -6.51
CA LYS A 291 9.13 -7.21 -6.44
C LYS A 291 10.27 -6.97 -7.41
N MET A 292 11.50 -7.18 -6.97
CA MET A 292 12.67 -7.22 -7.84
C MET A 292 12.53 -8.34 -8.86
N ALA A 293 12.73 -8.01 -10.13
CA ALA A 293 12.79 -9.00 -11.20
C ALA A 293 14.07 -9.85 -11.09
N LYS A 294 13.95 -11.16 -11.30
CA LYS A 294 15.06 -12.11 -11.20
C LYS A 294 14.82 -13.30 -12.12
N SER A 295 15.84 -13.65 -12.92
CA SER A 295 15.78 -14.72 -13.94
C SER A 295 14.59 -14.58 -14.89
N GLU A 296 14.31 -13.36 -15.35
CA GLU A 296 13.12 -13.09 -16.16
C GLU A 296 13.34 -11.94 -17.15
N TRP A 297 12.57 -11.96 -18.23
CA TRP A 297 12.45 -10.84 -19.16
C TRP A 297 11.45 -9.81 -18.62
N ILE A 298 11.78 -8.53 -18.76
CA ILE A 298 10.83 -7.44 -18.54
C ILE A 298 10.77 -6.55 -19.79
N TYR A 299 9.64 -5.89 -19.95
CA TYR A 299 9.48 -4.80 -20.91
C TYR A 299 9.37 -3.48 -20.17
N ASP A 300 10.33 -2.59 -20.38
CA ASP A 300 10.27 -1.24 -19.83
C ASP A 300 9.61 -0.32 -20.85
N ARG A 301 8.41 0.17 -20.51
CA ARG A 301 7.63 1.06 -21.37
C ARG A 301 8.30 2.42 -21.58
N ASN A 302 9.06 2.92 -20.61
CA ASN A 302 9.73 4.20 -20.70
C ASN A 302 10.87 4.14 -21.72
N TYR A 303 11.59 3.01 -21.76
CA TYR A 303 12.67 2.78 -22.71
C TYR A 303 12.25 2.07 -23.99
N ARG A 304 10.99 1.64 -24.05
CA ARG A 304 10.34 0.88 -25.14
C ARG A 304 11.18 -0.31 -25.58
N ALA A 305 11.76 -1.02 -24.61
CA ALA A 305 12.73 -2.07 -24.85
C ALA A 305 12.57 -3.23 -23.85
N TYR A 306 12.93 -4.42 -24.31
CA TYR A 306 13.08 -5.59 -23.45
C TYR A 306 14.45 -5.60 -22.78
N TYR A 307 14.45 -6.11 -21.55
CA TYR A 307 15.64 -6.36 -20.74
C TYR A 307 15.52 -7.74 -20.12
N TYR A 308 16.65 -8.39 -19.85
CA TYR A 308 16.69 -9.62 -19.08
C TYR A 308 17.39 -9.38 -17.74
N LEU A 309 16.74 -9.74 -16.64
CA LEU A 309 17.34 -9.71 -15.31
C LEU A 309 17.88 -11.10 -14.99
N THR A 310 19.15 -11.16 -14.60
CA THR A 310 19.86 -12.40 -14.32
C THR A 310 19.37 -13.07 -13.03
N GLY A 311 19.91 -14.25 -12.71
CA GLY A 311 19.68 -14.92 -11.43
C GLY A 311 20.13 -14.10 -10.21
N GLU A 312 21.03 -13.14 -10.39
CA GLU A 312 21.42 -12.19 -9.35
C GLU A 312 20.52 -10.94 -9.33
N GLY A 313 19.54 -10.84 -10.24
CA GLY A 313 18.61 -9.72 -10.35
C GLY A 313 19.13 -8.51 -11.14
N SER A 314 20.44 -8.42 -11.38
CA SER A 314 21.00 -7.35 -12.22
C SER A 314 20.69 -7.58 -13.69
N TYR A 315 20.54 -6.51 -14.48
CA TYR A 315 20.28 -6.64 -15.92
C TYR A 315 21.50 -7.21 -16.67
N ALA A 316 21.23 -8.13 -17.59
CA ALA A 316 22.22 -8.66 -18.52
C ALA A 316 22.59 -7.61 -19.58
N ARG A 317 23.86 -7.56 -19.95
CA ARG A 317 24.39 -6.65 -20.98
C ARG A 317 25.60 -7.27 -21.67
N ASN A 318 25.83 -6.90 -22.92
CA ASN A 318 26.87 -7.46 -23.79
C ASN A 318 26.85 -8.99 -23.82
N ALA A 319 25.66 -9.59 -23.82
CA ALA A 319 25.51 -11.03 -23.65
C ALA A 319 24.30 -11.57 -24.40
N TRP A 320 24.37 -12.84 -24.78
CA TRP A 320 23.25 -13.60 -25.32
C TRP A 320 22.45 -14.26 -24.19
N ILE A 321 21.13 -14.19 -24.28
CA ILE A 321 20.17 -14.93 -23.45
C ILE A 321 19.29 -15.74 -24.40
N GLY A 322 19.59 -17.03 -24.55
CA GLY A 322 19.01 -17.83 -25.62
C GLY A 322 19.38 -17.26 -26.99
N ASP A 323 18.40 -17.10 -27.88
CA ASP A 323 18.58 -16.53 -29.22
C ASP A 323 18.50 -14.98 -29.24
N TYR A 324 18.57 -14.29 -28.09
CA TYR A 324 18.42 -12.83 -28.01
C TYR A 324 19.67 -12.16 -27.43
N TYR A 325 20.11 -11.06 -28.05
CA TYR A 325 21.29 -10.32 -27.60
C TYR A 325 20.91 -9.07 -26.80
N LEU A 326 21.54 -8.89 -25.64
CA LEU A 326 21.39 -7.71 -24.78
C LEU A 326 22.59 -6.78 -24.99
N LYS A 327 22.34 -5.55 -25.41
CA LYS A 327 23.36 -4.54 -25.72
C LYS A 327 24.07 -4.05 -24.47
N SER A 328 25.07 -3.18 -24.63
CA SER A 328 25.86 -2.60 -23.53
C SER A 328 25.03 -1.85 -22.49
N ASN A 329 23.90 -1.28 -22.88
CA ASN A 329 22.93 -0.62 -22.01
C ASN A 329 21.80 -1.55 -21.53
N GLY A 330 21.91 -2.85 -21.77
CA GLY A 330 20.94 -3.87 -21.36
C GLY A 330 19.71 -4.01 -22.24
N LYS A 331 19.50 -3.14 -23.23
CA LYS A 331 18.37 -3.28 -24.16
C LYS A 331 18.58 -4.46 -25.09
N MET A 332 17.53 -5.24 -25.32
CA MET A 332 17.51 -6.26 -26.36
C MET A 332 17.74 -5.62 -27.74
N ALA A 333 18.59 -6.24 -28.54
CA ALA A 333 18.82 -5.87 -29.93
C ALA A 333 17.62 -6.29 -30.80
N VAL A 334 17.23 -5.44 -31.75
CA VAL A 334 16.13 -5.70 -32.69
C VAL A 334 16.48 -5.14 -34.06
N SER A 335 16.28 -5.92 -35.13
CA SER A 335 16.55 -5.53 -36.52
C SER A 335 17.95 -4.95 -36.75
N GLU A 336 18.96 -5.50 -36.10
CA GLU A 336 20.32 -4.96 -36.12
C GLU A 336 21.39 -6.06 -36.15
N ARG A 337 22.65 -5.64 -36.36
CA ARG A 337 23.82 -6.52 -36.27
C ARG A 337 24.46 -6.37 -34.89
N THR A 338 24.69 -7.47 -34.21
CA THR A 338 25.33 -7.49 -32.89
C THR A 338 26.83 -7.18 -33.01
N PRO A 339 27.50 -6.69 -31.94
CA PRO A 339 28.93 -6.36 -31.97
C PRO A 339 29.86 -7.53 -32.34
N ASP A 340 29.44 -8.76 -32.08
CA ASP A 340 30.12 -10.01 -32.42
C ASP A 340 29.77 -10.53 -33.85
N GLY A 341 29.00 -9.77 -34.63
CA GLY A 341 28.83 -9.97 -36.08
C GLY A 341 27.58 -10.71 -36.52
N TYR A 342 26.74 -11.19 -35.60
CA TYR A 342 25.47 -11.86 -35.90
C TYR A 342 24.35 -10.87 -36.22
N ARG A 343 23.29 -11.32 -36.91
CA ARG A 343 22.10 -10.49 -37.21
C ARG A 343 20.89 -11.01 -36.44
N VAL A 344 20.11 -10.09 -35.88
CA VAL A 344 18.82 -10.38 -35.25
C VAL A 344 17.67 -9.78 -36.08
N ASP A 345 16.51 -10.44 -36.07
CA ASP A 345 15.33 -10.03 -36.82
C ASP A 345 14.47 -8.97 -36.09
N GLY A 346 13.30 -8.66 -36.63
CA GLY A 346 12.36 -7.67 -36.07
C GLY A 346 11.70 -8.08 -34.75
N SER A 347 11.81 -9.35 -34.35
CA SER A 347 11.47 -9.83 -33.01
C SER A 347 12.66 -9.82 -32.04
N GLY A 348 13.87 -9.56 -32.56
CA GLY A 348 15.14 -9.61 -31.84
C GLY A 348 15.76 -11.01 -31.78
N LYS A 349 15.19 -12.00 -32.47
CA LYS A 349 15.71 -13.36 -32.51
C LYS A 349 16.88 -13.46 -33.48
N TRP A 350 17.91 -14.21 -33.10
CA TRP A 350 19.06 -14.51 -33.94
C TRP A 350 18.66 -15.22 -35.23
N ILE A 351 19.14 -14.69 -36.36
CA ILE A 351 19.05 -15.30 -37.69
C ILE A 351 20.26 -16.23 -37.85
N ARG A 352 20.01 -17.53 -37.86
CA ARG A 352 21.03 -18.58 -38.00
C ARG A 352 21.52 -18.74 -39.43
#